data_AF-A0A4Y3TUE9-F1
#
_entry.id   AF-A0A4Y3TUE9-F1
#
_cell.length_a   1.000
_cell.length_b   1.000
_cell.length_c   1.000
_cell.angle_alpha   90.00
_cell.angle_beta   90.00
_cell.angle_gamma   90.00
#
_symmetry.space_group_name_H-M   'P 1'
#
loop_
_entity.id
_entity.type
_entity.pdbx_description
1 polymer ?
#
loop_
_entity_poly.entity_id
_entity_poly.type
_entity_poly.pdbx_seq_one_letter_code
_entity_poly.pdbx_strand_id
1 'polypeptide(L)'
;MEGGTALAAGALGGMMFVAGVAKLRKHDDFLSVVASYRLLPAFMLESFAWGLALCEMVAGILLLSGVGRVGGGLLSAGLFAVFSLAMGMNVARGRTSLSCGCMPGLAGEALSWGLVARTALLMPLALVAAGLPGLALGSGLEGISLPVWGAGCAAGLAVWVIWLALGSLPQNEGLEA
;
A
#
# COMPACT_ATOMS: atom_id res chain seq x y z
N MET A 1 -2.64 -24.99 -8.55
CA MET A 1 -2.72 -23.91 -7.54
C MET A 1 -1.82 -22.72 -7.90
N GLU A 2 -1.30 -22.67 -9.14
CA GLU A 2 -0.37 -21.63 -9.61
C GLU A 2 -0.97 -20.21 -9.74
N GLY A 3 -2.29 -20.09 -9.82
CA GLY A 3 -2.93 -18.78 -10.00
C GLY A 3 -2.88 -17.88 -8.76
N GLY A 4 -2.87 -18.45 -7.55
CA GLY A 4 -3.06 -17.67 -6.32
C GLY A 4 -1.93 -16.70 -6.00
N THR A 5 -0.67 -17.14 -6.16
CA THR A 5 0.51 -16.32 -5.86
C THR A 5 0.75 -15.23 -6.91
N ALA A 6 0.52 -15.54 -8.19
CA ALA A 6 0.62 -14.58 -9.28
C ALA A 6 -0.47 -13.50 -9.21
N LEU A 7 -1.71 -13.89 -8.87
CA LEU A 7 -2.80 -12.94 -8.63
C LEU A 7 -2.51 -12.05 -7.42
N ALA A 8 -2.04 -12.63 -6.32
CA ALA A 8 -1.66 -11.86 -5.13
C ALA A 8 -0.52 -10.88 -5.43
N ALA A 9 0.51 -11.30 -6.17
CA ALA A 9 1.63 -10.45 -6.56
C ALA A 9 1.19 -9.32 -7.51
N GLY A 10 0.36 -9.61 -8.51
CA GLY A 10 -0.15 -8.59 -9.42
C GLY A 10 -1.04 -7.56 -8.72
N ALA A 11 -1.96 -8.02 -7.86
CA ALA A 11 -2.85 -7.15 -7.10
C ALA A 11 -2.09 -6.27 -6.10
N LEU A 12 -1.22 -6.86 -5.28
CA LEU A 12 -0.40 -6.12 -4.32
C LEU A 12 0.60 -5.20 -5.02
N GLY A 13 1.21 -5.67 -6.12
CA GLY A 13 2.14 -4.88 -6.90
C GLY A 13 1.48 -3.64 -7.51
N GLY A 14 0.31 -3.81 -8.11
CA GLY A 14 -0.50 -2.70 -8.61
C GLY A 14 -0.89 -1.73 -7.50
N MET A 15 -1.36 -2.25 -6.36
CA MET A 15 -1.73 -1.44 -5.20
C MET A 15 -0.55 -0.61 -4.67
N MET A 16 0.61 -1.24 -4.46
CA MET A 16 1.82 -0.56 -3.96
C MET A 16 2.35 0.48 -4.94
N PHE A 17 2.36 0.16 -6.24
CA PHE A 17 2.79 1.10 -7.26
C PHE A 17 1.88 2.34 -7.31
N VAL A 18 0.56 2.14 -7.32
CA VAL A 18 -0.41 3.23 -7.33
C VAL A 18 -0.31 4.06 -6.05
N ALA A 19 -0.15 3.41 -4.88
CA ALA A 19 0.04 4.10 -3.60
C ALA A 19 1.29 4.99 -3.60
N GLY A 20 2.42 4.48 -4.09
CA GLY A 20 3.67 5.24 -4.20
C GLY A 20 3.52 6.44 -5.13
N VAL A 21 2.93 6.26 -6.32
CA VAL A 21 2.68 7.35 -7.27
C VAL A 21 1.75 8.41 -6.68
N ALA A 22 0.70 8.01 -5.94
CA ALA A 22 -0.20 8.94 -5.27
C ALA A 22 0.52 9.79 -4.21
N LYS A 23 1.41 9.17 -3.41
CA LYS A 23 2.24 9.86 -2.42
C LYS A 23 3.29 10.78 -3.03
N LEU A 24 3.77 10.50 -4.24
CA LEU A 24 4.64 11.43 -4.97
C LEU A 24 3.86 12.61 -5.54
N ARG A 25 2.67 12.39 -6.09
CA ARG A 25 1.84 13.45 -6.69
C ARG A 25 1.28 14.43 -5.67
N LYS A 26 0.82 13.92 -4.53
CA LYS A 26 0.27 14.70 -3.42
C LYS A 26 1.18 14.61 -2.20
N HIS A 27 2.46 14.95 -2.43
CA HIS A 27 3.50 14.81 -1.42
C HIS A 27 3.23 15.68 -0.19
N ASP A 28 2.79 16.93 -0.38
CA ASP A 28 2.49 17.85 0.72
C ASP A 28 1.34 17.34 1.59
N ASP A 29 0.28 16.81 0.97
CA ASP A 29 -0.84 16.18 1.69
C ASP A 29 -0.33 14.98 2.51
N PHE A 30 0.50 14.13 1.92
CA PHE A 30 1.06 12.98 2.61
C PHE A 30 1.97 13.39 3.77
N LEU A 31 2.80 14.41 3.58
CA LEU A 31 3.68 14.96 4.60
C LEU A 31 2.87 15.50 5.78
N SER A 32 1.75 16.18 5.52
CA SER A 32 0.83 16.66 6.58
C SER A 32 0.26 15.50 7.42
N VAL A 33 -0.08 14.37 6.80
CA VAL A 33 -0.58 13.17 7.50
C VAL A 33 0.51 12.56 8.37
N VAL A 34 1.72 12.36 7.84
CA VAL A 34 2.85 11.81 8.59
C VAL A 34 3.27 12.73 9.75
N ALA A 35 3.28 14.06 9.52
CA ALA A 35 3.54 15.05 10.55
C ALA A 35 2.50 14.98 11.70
N SER A 36 1.23 14.75 11.36
CA SER A 36 0.14 14.63 12.34
C SER A 36 0.30 13.45 13.30
N TYR A 37 0.99 12.39 12.86
CA TYR A 37 1.27 11.21 13.69
C TYR A 37 2.25 11.52 14.83
N ARG A 38 3.03 12.61 14.76
CA ARG A 38 4.02 13.02 15.77
C ARG A 38 4.94 11.89 16.23
N LEU A 39 5.32 11.00 15.29
CA LEU A 39 6.24 9.89 15.54
C LEU A 39 7.68 10.21 15.14
N LEU A 40 7.87 11.06 14.13
CA LEU A 40 9.18 11.46 13.62
C LEU A 40 9.48 12.94 13.92
N PRO A 41 10.76 13.29 14.10
CA PRO A 41 11.17 14.69 14.23
C PRO A 41 11.07 15.41 12.88
N ALA A 42 10.88 16.74 12.92
CA ALA A 42 10.57 17.53 11.73
C ALA A 42 11.62 17.40 10.60
N PHE A 43 12.90 17.28 10.95
CA PHE A 43 13.98 17.15 9.98
C PHE A 43 14.02 15.80 9.23
N MET A 44 13.34 14.76 9.74
CA MET A 44 13.28 13.44 9.08
C MET A 44 11.99 13.23 8.28
N LEU A 45 10.98 14.08 8.45
CA LEU A 45 9.66 13.90 7.83
C LEU A 45 9.75 13.82 6.31
N GLU A 46 10.47 14.75 5.70
CA GLU A 46 10.57 14.86 4.25
C GLU A 46 11.33 13.68 3.64
N SER A 47 12.52 13.36 4.20
CA SER A 47 13.30 12.19 3.75
C SER A 47 12.54 10.88 3.94
N PHE A 48 11.80 10.73 5.04
CA PHE A 48 10.96 9.57 5.28
C PHE A 48 9.81 9.49 4.28
N ALA A 49 9.13 10.60 3.99
CA ALA A 49 8.01 10.63 3.05
C ALA A 49 8.44 10.25 1.63
N TRP A 50 9.57 10.79 1.16
CA TRP A 50 10.16 10.41 -0.13
C TRP A 50 10.63 8.96 -0.15
N GLY A 51 11.36 8.53 0.89
CA GLY A 51 11.86 7.17 1.00
C GLY A 51 10.74 6.14 1.01
N LEU A 52 9.65 6.42 1.72
CA LEU A 52 8.48 5.54 1.79
C LEU A 52 7.78 5.42 0.43
N ALA A 53 7.52 6.54 -0.24
CA ALA A 53 6.91 6.54 -1.56
C ALA A 53 7.76 5.77 -2.59
N LEU A 54 9.09 5.95 -2.54
CA LEU A 54 10.02 5.23 -3.39
C LEU A 54 10.01 3.72 -3.09
N CYS A 55 10.03 3.33 -1.81
CA CYS A 55 9.94 1.93 -1.40
C CYS A 55 8.63 1.27 -1.87
N GLU A 56 7.50 1.96 -1.79
CA GLU A 56 6.21 1.48 -2.31
C GLU A 56 6.27 1.27 -3.83
N MET A 57 6.85 2.22 -4.57
CA MET A 57 7.02 2.07 -6.03
C MET A 57 7.96 0.91 -6.38
N VAL A 58 9.09 0.78 -5.71
CA VAL A 58 10.06 -0.32 -5.93
C VAL A 58 9.41 -1.66 -5.61
N ALA A 59 8.70 -1.78 -4.49
CA ALA A 59 7.94 -2.98 -4.14
C ALA A 59 6.90 -3.32 -5.21
N GLY A 60 6.16 -2.31 -5.67
CA GLY A 60 5.20 -2.43 -6.75
C GLY A 60 5.82 -2.94 -8.05
N ILE A 61 6.93 -2.35 -8.48
CA ILE A 61 7.66 -2.73 -9.71
C ILE A 61 8.25 -4.14 -9.59
N LEU A 62 8.79 -4.54 -8.44
CA LEU A 62 9.35 -5.89 -8.25
C LEU A 62 8.26 -6.97 -8.30
N LEU A 63 7.10 -6.68 -7.69
CA LEU A 63 5.95 -7.59 -7.74
C LEU A 63 5.30 -7.62 -9.12
N LEU A 64 5.18 -6.46 -9.78
CA LEU A 64 4.65 -6.34 -11.14
C LEU A 64 5.62 -6.84 -12.19
N SER A 65 6.94 -6.78 -12.04
CA SER A 65 7.84 -7.33 -13.06
C SER A 65 7.96 -8.85 -12.97
N GLY A 66 7.55 -9.43 -11.83
CA GLY A 66 7.78 -10.85 -11.52
C GLY A 66 9.25 -11.17 -11.19
N VAL A 67 10.17 -10.25 -11.48
CA VAL A 67 11.61 -10.35 -11.21
C VAL A 67 11.86 -9.81 -9.80
N GLY A 68 12.35 -10.65 -8.90
CA GLY A 68 12.57 -10.26 -7.51
C GLY A 68 11.31 -10.22 -6.64
N ARG A 69 10.28 -11.02 -6.97
CA ARG A 69 9.04 -11.17 -6.16
C ARG A 69 9.28 -11.35 -4.68
N VAL A 70 10.29 -12.14 -4.30
CA VAL A 70 10.66 -12.35 -2.89
C VAL A 70 11.01 -11.03 -2.22
N GLY A 71 11.84 -10.21 -2.89
CA GLY A 71 12.24 -8.89 -2.39
C GLY A 71 11.06 -7.92 -2.35
N GLY A 72 10.25 -7.87 -3.41
CA GLY A 72 9.06 -7.00 -3.47
C GLY A 72 8.01 -7.34 -2.41
N GLY A 73 7.76 -8.63 -2.16
CA GLY A 73 6.81 -9.08 -1.14
C GLY A 73 7.34 -8.88 0.29
N LEU A 74 8.63 -9.13 0.54
CA LEU A 74 9.26 -8.81 1.84
C LEU A 74 9.26 -7.31 2.13
N LEU A 75 9.59 -6.49 1.13
CA LEU A 75 9.54 -5.03 1.25
C LEU A 75 8.11 -4.56 1.55
N SER A 76 7.11 -5.08 0.84
CA SER A 76 5.70 -4.78 1.09
C SER A 76 5.28 -5.18 2.51
N ALA A 77 5.66 -6.37 2.97
CA ALA A 77 5.36 -6.82 4.33
C ALA A 77 5.99 -5.91 5.39
N GLY A 78 7.24 -5.49 5.18
CA GLY A 78 7.93 -4.53 6.05
C GLY A 78 7.24 -3.17 6.08
N LEU A 79 6.84 -2.66 4.92
CA LEU A 79 6.07 -1.41 4.83
C LEU A 79 4.74 -1.52 5.58
N PHE A 80 3.97 -2.59 5.38
CA PHE A 80 2.73 -2.84 6.12
C PHE A 80 2.96 -2.94 7.63
N ALA A 81 4.09 -3.49 8.07
CA ALA A 81 4.46 -3.55 9.49
C ALA A 81 4.74 -2.17 10.08
N VAL A 82 5.53 -1.35 9.40
CA VAL A 82 5.78 0.03 9.83
C VAL A 82 4.47 0.82 9.88
N PHE A 83 3.62 0.71 8.85
CA PHE A 83 2.32 1.38 8.82
C PHE A 83 1.40 0.92 9.95
N SER A 84 1.23 -0.40 10.13
CA SER A 84 0.37 -0.97 11.16
C SER A 84 0.83 -0.56 12.57
N LEU A 85 2.15 -0.56 12.81
CA LEU A 85 2.72 -0.09 14.07
C LEU A 85 2.48 1.41 14.28
N ALA A 86 2.75 2.24 13.27
CA ALA A 86 2.55 3.69 13.36
C ALA A 86 1.06 4.05 13.61
N MET A 87 0.14 3.35 12.96
CA MET A 87 -1.29 3.51 13.20
C MET A 87 -1.69 3.01 14.60
N GLY A 88 -1.25 1.81 14.98
CA GLY A 88 -1.53 1.22 16.29
C GLY A 88 -1.05 2.09 17.46
N MET A 89 0.14 2.70 17.34
CA MET A 89 0.65 3.65 18.32
C MET A 89 -0.24 4.90 18.44
N ASN A 90 -0.78 5.41 17.33
CA ASN A 90 -1.66 6.57 17.35
C ASN A 90 -3.06 6.23 17.89
N VAL A 91 -3.62 5.08 17.51
CA VAL A 91 -4.89 4.59 18.07
C VAL A 91 -4.76 4.34 19.58
N ALA A 92 -3.65 3.73 20.04
CA ALA A 92 -3.38 3.51 21.46
C ALA A 92 -3.25 4.82 22.26
N ARG A 93 -2.85 5.93 21.60
CA ARG A 93 -2.82 7.29 22.16
C ARG A 93 -4.17 8.01 22.09
N GLY A 94 -5.24 7.33 21.66
CA GLY A 94 -6.58 7.91 21.50
C GLY A 94 -6.74 8.81 20.29
N ARG A 95 -5.78 8.80 19.35
CA ARG A 95 -5.78 9.66 18.16
C ARG A 95 -6.40 8.95 16.96
N THR A 96 -7.71 8.79 17.00
CA THR A 96 -8.50 8.07 15.99
C THR A 96 -9.02 8.96 14.86
N SER A 97 -9.02 10.28 15.01
CA SER A 97 -9.46 11.23 13.97
C SER A 97 -8.43 11.46 12.85
N LEU A 98 -7.29 10.77 12.89
CA LEU A 98 -6.24 10.88 11.88
C LEU A 98 -6.57 10.02 10.66
N SER A 99 -6.18 10.50 9.47
CA SER A 99 -6.24 9.72 8.23
C SER A 99 -5.13 8.68 8.18
N CYS A 100 -5.41 7.51 7.59
CA CYS A 100 -4.46 6.40 7.46
C CYS A 100 -3.25 6.67 6.55
N GLY A 101 -3.31 7.73 5.72
CA GLY A 101 -2.21 8.14 4.85
C GLY A 101 -1.93 7.20 3.65
N CYS A 102 -2.67 6.10 3.50
CA CYS A 102 -2.53 5.19 2.37
C CYS A 102 -2.88 5.87 1.03
N MET A 103 -3.83 6.79 1.03
CA MET A 103 -4.30 7.55 -0.15
C MET A 103 -4.41 9.05 0.19
N PRO A 104 -3.40 9.86 -0.15
CA PRO A 104 -3.41 11.30 0.14
C PRO A 104 -4.48 12.05 -0.67
N GLY A 105 -5.21 12.97 -0.03
CA GLY A 105 -6.15 13.89 -0.68
C GLY A 105 -7.57 13.37 -0.97
N LEU A 106 -7.98 12.25 -0.35
CA LEU A 106 -9.38 11.89 -0.14
C LEU A 106 -9.69 11.98 1.36
N ALA A 107 -10.97 12.10 1.74
CA ALA A 107 -11.40 11.89 3.12
C ALA A 107 -11.00 10.46 3.54
N GLY A 108 -9.83 10.34 4.17
CA GLY A 108 -9.29 9.07 4.59
C GLY A 108 -10.13 8.51 5.74
N GLU A 109 -10.35 7.20 5.72
CA GLU A 109 -10.98 6.49 6.84
C GLU A 109 -10.26 6.86 8.15
N ALA A 110 -11.03 7.26 9.15
CA ALA A 110 -10.51 7.56 10.48
C ALA A 110 -9.76 6.35 11.05
N LEU A 111 -8.63 6.61 11.71
CA LEU A 111 -7.83 5.59 12.37
C LEU A 111 -8.67 4.79 13.37
N SER A 112 -8.84 3.49 13.11
CA SER A 112 -9.55 2.56 13.98
C SER A 112 -8.75 1.29 14.18
N TRP A 113 -9.00 0.58 15.29
CA TRP A 113 -8.43 -0.75 15.50
C TRP A 113 -8.78 -1.73 14.38
N GLY A 114 -9.95 -1.56 13.75
CA GLY A 114 -10.35 -2.33 12.57
C GLY A 114 -9.43 -2.09 11.37
N LEU A 115 -9.01 -0.84 11.15
CA LEU A 115 -8.08 -0.51 10.07
C LEU A 115 -6.67 -1.05 10.33
N VAL A 116 -6.19 -0.93 11.58
CA VAL A 116 -4.90 -1.51 12.01
C VAL A 116 -4.87 -3.01 11.76
N ALA A 117 -5.94 -3.72 12.16
CA ALA A 117 -6.08 -5.16 11.96
C ALA A 117 -6.12 -5.52 10.47
N ARG A 118 -6.88 -4.80 9.64
CA ARG A 118 -6.92 -5.01 8.19
C ARG A 118 -5.54 -4.85 7.54
N THR A 119 -4.79 -3.81 7.89
CA THR A 119 -3.43 -3.61 7.38
C THR A 119 -2.47 -4.69 7.88
N ALA A 120 -2.60 -5.13 9.13
CA ALA A 120 -1.80 -6.25 9.65
C ALA A 120 -2.10 -7.56 8.89
N LEU A 121 -3.37 -7.80 8.51
CA LEU A 121 -3.78 -8.96 7.71
C LEU A 121 -3.27 -8.92 6.26
N LEU A 122 -2.78 -7.79 5.75
CA LEU A 122 -2.12 -7.72 4.45
C LEU A 122 -0.68 -8.25 4.48
N MET A 123 -0.04 -8.34 5.65
CA MET A 123 1.29 -8.93 5.79
C MET A 123 1.37 -10.39 5.30
N PRO A 124 0.50 -11.32 5.74
CA PRO A 124 0.54 -12.69 5.24
C PRO A 124 0.27 -12.75 3.74
N LEU A 125 -0.57 -11.86 3.18
CA LEU A 125 -0.79 -11.78 1.73
C LEU A 125 0.49 -11.36 0.98
N ALA A 126 1.25 -10.40 1.53
CA ALA A 126 2.54 -9.98 0.98
C ALA A 126 3.59 -11.10 1.05
N LEU A 127 3.59 -11.90 2.13
CA LEU A 127 4.46 -13.07 2.27
C LEU A 127 4.08 -14.20 1.29
N VAL A 128 2.79 -14.40 1.02
CA VAL A 128 2.31 -15.33 -0.01
C VAL A 128 2.72 -14.85 -1.42
N ALA A 129 2.61 -13.55 -1.71
CA ALA A 129 3.09 -12.96 -2.95
C ALA A 129 4.62 -13.08 -3.13
N ALA A 130 5.37 -13.04 -2.02
CA ALA A 130 6.81 -13.27 -2.00
C ALA A 130 7.21 -14.72 -2.36
N GLY A 131 6.29 -15.69 -2.23
CA GLY A 131 6.56 -17.10 -2.53
C GLY A 131 7.55 -17.76 -1.57
N LEU A 132 7.64 -17.31 -0.31
CA LEU A 132 8.55 -17.88 0.69
C LEU A 132 8.21 -19.36 0.97
N PRO A 133 9.20 -20.27 0.89
CA PRO A 133 9.00 -21.72 0.92
C PRO A 133 8.49 -22.30 2.26
N GLY A 134 8.37 -21.49 3.31
CA GLY A 134 7.79 -21.91 4.60
C GLY A 134 6.26 -21.95 4.63
N LEU A 135 5.58 -21.27 3.70
CA LEU A 135 4.12 -21.34 3.49
C LEU A 135 3.73 -21.73 2.05
N ALA A 136 4.70 -21.83 1.14
CA ALA A 136 4.46 -22.27 -0.23
C ALA A 136 4.36 -23.79 -0.30
N LEU A 137 3.13 -24.32 -0.22
CA LEU A 137 2.76 -25.61 -0.80
C LEU A 137 2.91 -25.52 -2.33
N GLY A 138 4.14 -25.66 -2.84
CA GLY A 138 4.38 -25.73 -4.28
C GLY A 138 5.64 -24.97 -4.72
N SER A 139 6.60 -25.76 -5.15
CA SER A 139 7.92 -25.44 -5.68
C SER A 139 7.93 -24.50 -6.90
N GLY A 140 9.10 -23.87 -7.09
CA GLY A 140 9.73 -23.90 -8.40
C GLY A 140 9.57 -22.64 -9.26
N LEU A 141 10.66 -22.28 -9.91
CA LEU A 141 10.83 -21.11 -10.76
C LEU A 141 10.12 -21.29 -12.12
N GLU A 142 8.79 -21.44 -12.15
CA GLU A 142 8.06 -21.70 -13.40
C GLU A 142 7.03 -20.62 -13.74
N GLY A 143 7.24 -19.99 -14.90
CA GLY A 143 6.23 -19.39 -15.77
C GLY A 143 5.37 -18.23 -15.25
N ILE A 144 5.78 -17.00 -15.55
CA ILE A 144 4.83 -15.88 -15.65
C ILE A 144 3.86 -16.23 -16.79
N SER A 145 2.70 -16.81 -16.49
CA SER A 145 1.63 -16.89 -17.49
C SER A 145 1.14 -15.46 -17.74
N LEU A 146 1.56 -14.91 -18.88
CA LEU A 146 1.18 -13.59 -19.41
C LEU A 146 -0.31 -13.21 -19.19
N PRO A 147 -1.30 -14.12 -19.31
CA PRO A 147 -2.70 -13.80 -19.00
C PRO A 147 -2.99 -13.50 -17.52
N VAL A 148 -2.37 -14.24 -16.58
CA VAL A 148 -2.60 -14.04 -15.13
C VAL A 148 -1.89 -12.77 -14.65
N TRP A 149 -0.70 -12.52 -15.20
CA TRP A 149 0.02 -11.28 -15.01
C TRP A 149 -0.75 -10.07 -15.56
N GLY A 150 -1.27 -10.19 -16.78
CA GLY A 150 -2.10 -9.18 -17.43
C GLY A 150 -3.37 -8.87 -16.64
N ALA A 151 -4.02 -9.87 -16.04
CA ALA A 151 -5.18 -9.66 -15.17
C ALA A 151 -4.81 -8.87 -13.89
N GLY A 152 -3.66 -9.15 -13.29
CA GLY A 152 -3.13 -8.38 -12.15
C GLY A 152 -2.84 -6.92 -12.50
N CYS A 153 -2.18 -6.68 -13.64
CA CYS A 153 -1.95 -5.33 -14.17
C CYS A 153 -3.26 -4.60 -14.49
N ALA A 154 -4.23 -5.28 -15.11
CA ALA A 154 -5.54 -4.72 -15.44
C ALA A 154 -6.35 -4.38 -14.19
N ALA A 155 -6.30 -5.21 -13.14
CA ALA A 155 -6.92 -4.91 -11.86
C ALA A 155 -6.28 -3.69 -11.18
N GLY A 156 -4.95 -3.58 -11.19
CA GLY A 156 -4.24 -2.39 -10.70
C GLY A 156 -4.59 -1.12 -11.50
N LEU A 157 -4.68 -1.24 -12.82
CA LEU A 157 -5.09 -0.14 -13.71
C LEU A 157 -6.55 0.26 -13.48
N ALA A 158 -7.45 -0.69 -13.29
CA ALA A 158 -8.85 -0.44 -12.98
C ALA A 158 -8.98 0.31 -11.65
N VAL A 159 -8.23 -0.10 -10.62
CA VAL A 159 -8.18 0.61 -9.34
C VAL A 159 -7.68 2.06 -9.53
N TRP A 160 -6.68 2.29 -10.38
CA TRP A 160 -6.19 3.65 -10.69
C TRP A 160 -7.21 4.51 -11.47
N VAL A 161 -7.90 3.93 -12.44
CA VAL A 161 -8.95 4.63 -13.21
C VAL A 161 -10.14 4.97 -12.32
N ILE A 162 -10.58 4.03 -11.47
CA ILE A 162 -11.60 4.28 -10.46
C ILE A 162 -11.15 5.42 -9.54
N TRP A 163 -9.87 5.45 -9.16
CA TRP A 163 -9.31 6.51 -8.32
C TRP A 163 -9.32 7.89 -9.01
N LEU A 164 -8.95 7.97 -10.29
CA LEU A 164 -9.08 9.20 -11.08
C LEU A 164 -10.53 9.67 -11.16
N ALA A 165 -11.46 8.75 -11.36
CA ALA A 165 -12.88 9.05 -11.41
C ALA A 165 -13.39 9.59 -10.07
N LEU A 166 -13.02 8.96 -8.95
CA LEU A 166 -13.40 9.41 -7.60
C LEU A 166 -12.76 10.76 -7.22
N GLY A 167 -11.50 10.99 -7.59
CA GLY A 167 -10.82 12.27 -7.35
C GLY A 167 -11.35 13.43 -8.19
N SER A 168 -12.06 13.14 -9.28
CA SER A 168 -12.74 14.15 -10.11
C SER A 168 -14.13 14.53 -9.61
N LEU A 169 -14.65 13.82 -8.61
CA LEU A 169 -15.90 14.21 -7.98
C LEU A 169 -15.69 15.51 -7.20
N PRO A 170 -16.51 16.54 -7.43
CA PRO A 170 -16.46 17.77 -6.64
C PRO A 170 -16.70 17.37 -5.18
N GLN A 171 -15.71 17.64 -4.32
CA GLN A 171 -15.88 17.48 -2.89
C GLN A 171 -16.91 18.52 -2.46
N ASN A 172 -18.13 18.06 -2.22
CA ASN A 172 -19.24 18.87 -1.78
C ASN A 172 -18.97 19.28 -0.32
N GLU A 173 -18.22 20.35 -0.13
CA GLU A 173 -18.09 21.11 1.12
C GLU A 173 -19.43 21.81 1.46
N GLY A 174 -20.54 21.06 1.51
CA GLY A 174 -21.90 21.61 1.45
C GLY A 174 -22.92 20.95 2.38
N LEU A 175 -22.52 20.42 3.53
CA LEU A 175 -23.44 19.99 4.60
C LEU A 175 -22.93 20.38 6.00
N GLU A 176 -22.49 21.64 6.14
CA GLU A 176 -22.51 22.35 7.43
C GLU A 176 -23.34 23.64 7.24
N ALA A 177 -24.66 23.48 7.26
CA ALA A 177 -25.63 24.57 7.47
C ALA A 177 -26.74 24.05 8.39
#